data_AF-A0A8C6A678-F1
#
_entry.id   AF-A0A8C6A678-F1
#
_cell.length_a   1.000
_cell.length_b   1.000
_cell.length_c   1.000
_cell.angle_alpha   90.00
_cell.angle_beta   90.00
_cell.angle_gamma   90.00
#
_symmetry.space_group_name_H-M   'P 1'
#
loop_
_entity.id
_entity.type
_entity.pdbx_description
1 polymer ?
#
loop_
_entity_poly.entity_id
_entity_poly.type
_entity_poly.pdbx_seq_one_letter_code
_entity_poly.pdbx_strand_id
1 'polypeptide(L)'
;MLFLLLLLLAALVPGSDSEIGFEEPVYYHIIHTSSFCNNSWVHMGSGWLGELQIHSWNSSSCTFIYLYPWSRGHFSDKELIDLEKFFWVHIIGVKDFFTDHFMSELKPEAWLSSGPSPGPGHLLLVCHVSGFYPKPVWVMWMRGEQEQQGTQRGDFLPNADGTWYLQATLDVAAGEAAGLACRVKHSSLGGKDLVLYWGEKGLGALGWILSAVIVALALLTGLGFWFRKCW
;
A
#
# COMPACT_ATOMS: atom_id res chain seq x y z
N MET A 1 -8.19 5.55 -10.36
CA MET A 1 -8.21 4.21 -10.99
C MET A 1 -6.96 4.12 -11.85
N LEU A 2 -6.02 3.25 -11.49
CA LEU A 2 -4.76 3.11 -12.21
C LEU A 2 -5.00 2.12 -13.37
N PHE A 3 -5.03 2.60 -14.61
CA PHE A 3 -5.02 1.75 -15.79
C PHE A 3 -3.56 1.50 -16.18
N LEU A 4 -3.00 0.38 -15.73
CA LEU A 4 -1.68 -0.05 -16.19
C LEU A 4 -1.88 -1.04 -17.34
N LEU A 5 -1.64 -0.59 -18.58
CA LEU A 5 -1.68 -1.44 -19.77
C LEU A 5 -0.37 -2.23 -19.84
N LEU A 6 -0.36 -3.47 -19.34
CA LEU A 6 0.81 -4.35 -19.49
C LEU A 6 0.80 -4.93 -20.91
N LEU A 7 1.81 -4.58 -21.70
CA LEU A 7 1.99 -5.01 -23.09
C LEU A 7 2.06 -6.54 -23.20
N LEU A 8 1.27 -7.06 -24.14
CA LEU A 8 1.09 -8.48 -24.41
C LEU A 8 2.33 -9.13 -25.04
N LEU A 9 2.63 -10.35 -24.64
CA LEU A 9 3.50 -11.27 -25.38
C LEU A 9 2.81 -11.66 -26.69
N ALA A 10 3.25 -11.08 -27.80
CA ALA A 10 2.89 -11.53 -29.13
C ALA A 10 3.68 -12.82 -29.45
N ALA A 11 2.99 -13.95 -29.56
CA ALA A 11 3.55 -15.15 -30.17
C ALA A 11 3.42 -15.02 -31.70
N LEU A 12 4.51 -14.65 -32.38
CA LEU A 12 4.58 -14.60 -33.83
C LEU A 12 4.72 -16.04 -34.36
N VAL A 13 3.65 -16.57 -34.98
CA VAL A 13 3.73 -17.83 -35.75
C VAL A 13 3.82 -17.44 -37.23
N PRO A 14 4.96 -17.64 -37.92
CA PRO A 14 5.09 -17.28 -39.32
C PRO A 14 4.36 -18.31 -40.21
N GLY A 15 3.41 -17.83 -41.01
CA GLY A 15 2.71 -18.61 -42.03
C GLY A 15 3.36 -18.42 -43.41
N SER A 16 3.83 -19.54 -43.98
CA SER A 16 4.22 -19.86 -45.37
C SER A 16 4.21 -18.75 -46.45
N ASP A 17 5.34 -18.68 -47.18
CA ASP A 17 5.61 -17.80 -48.33
C ASP A 17 4.62 -17.96 -49.51
N SER A 18 4.05 -16.85 -49.99
CA SER A 18 3.70 -16.64 -51.42
C SER A 18 3.55 -15.15 -51.78
N GLU A 19 3.71 -14.87 -53.09
CA GLU A 19 4.08 -13.59 -53.72
C GLU A 19 3.14 -12.37 -53.55
N ILE A 20 3.80 -11.20 -53.52
CA ILE A 20 3.37 -9.80 -53.77
C ILE A 20 1.87 -9.58 -54.03
N GLY A 21 1.14 -9.36 -52.95
CA GLY A 21 -0.06 -8.53 -52.85
C GLY A 21 0.03 -7.71 -51.56
N PHE A 22 -0.57 -6.51 -51.50
CA PHE A 22 -0.78 -5.81 -50.21
C PHE A 22 -1.84 -6.57 -49.40
N GLU A 23 -1.50 -7.78 -48.97
CA GLU A 23 -2.29 -8.57 -48.05
C GLU A 23 -1.81 -8.19 -46.64
N GLU A 24 -2.66 -7.50 -45.88
CA GLU A 24 -2.35 -7.23 -44.48
C GLU A 24 -2.17 -8.57 -43.77
N PRO A 25 -1.03 -8.81 -43.10
CA PRO A 25 -0.80 -10.08 -42.44
C PRO A 25 -1.84 -10.26 -41.32
N VAL A 26 -2.66 -11.30 -41.43
CA VAL A 26 -3.62 -11.65 -40.39
C VAL A 26 -2.86 -12.26 -39.22
N TYR A 27 -2.81 -11.57 -38.09
CA TYR A 27 -2.13 -12.03 -36.88
C TYR A 27 -3.13 -12.43 -35.80
N TYR A 28 -2.80 -13.50 -35.07
CA TYR A 28 -3.51 -13.85 -33.86
C TYR A 28 -2.98 -13.05 -32.69
N HIS A 29 -3.88 -12.42 -31.94
CA HIS A 29 -3.54 -11.72 -30.70
C HIS A 29 -4.56 -11.99 -29.62
N ILE A 30 -4.13 -11.89 -28.37
CA ILE A 30 -4.98 -12.03 -27.21
C ILE A 30 -5.06 -10.66 -26.54
N ILE A 31 -6.19 -10.34 -25.95
CA ILE A 31 -6.35 -9.15 -25.13
C ILE A 31 -6.81 -9.63 -23.76
N HIS A 32 -6.01 -9.35 -22.74
CA HIS A 32 -6.33 -9.65 -21.36
C HIS A 32 -6.38 -8.34 -20.57
N THR A 33 -7.52 -8.10 -19.94
CA THR A 33 -7.78 -6.91 -19.13
C THR A 33 -8.03 -7.35 -17.71
N SER A 34 -7.19 -6.91 -16.78
CA SER A 34 -7.40 -7.10 -15.34
C SER A 34 -7.71 -5.74 -14.71
N SER A 35 -8.74 -5.70 -13.87
CA SER A 35 -9.16 -4.54 -13.10
C SER A 35 -9.14 -4.89 -11.62
N PHE A 36 -8.38 -4.13 -10.84
CA PHE A 36 -8.21 -4.33 -9.41
C PHE A 36 -9.03 -3.27 -8.65
N CYS A 37 -10.02 -3.73 -7.90
CA CYS A 37 -10.95 -2.91 -7.11
C CYS A 37 -10.73 -3.22 -5.62
N ASN A 38 -9.79 -2.52 -4.98
CA ASN A 38 -9.42 -2.85 -3.60
C ASN A 38 -8.92 -4.32 -3.50
N ASN A 39 -9.44 -5.13 -2.56
CA ASN A 39 -9.11 -6.56 -2.47
C ASN A 39 -9.90 -7.46 -3.44
N SER A 40 -10.85 -6.91 -4.20
CA SER A 40 -11.53 -7.64 -5.27
C SER A 40 -10.88 -7.32 -6.61
N TRP A 41 -10.98 -8.27 -7.55
CA TRP A 41 -10.42 -8.08 -8.88
C TRP A 41 -11.33 -8.77 -9.90
N VAL A 42 -11.39 -8.19 -11.09
CA VAL A 42 -12.15 -8.70 -12.22
C VAL A 42 -11.20 -8.81 -13.39
N HIS A 43 -11.22 -9.94 -14.09
CA HIS A 43 -10.42 -10.15 -15.29
C HIS A 43 -11.29 -10.57 -16.45
N MET A 44 -10.91 -10.14 -17.64
CA MET A 44 -11.57 -10.47 -18.89
C MET A 44 -10.52 -10.78 -19.95
N GLY A 45 -10.77 -11.79 -20.76
CA GLY A 45 -9.87 -12.22 -21.83
C GLY A 45 -10.63 -12.41 -23.14
N SER A 46 -9.99 -12.08 -24.26
CA SER A 46 -10.50 -12.34 -25.60
C SER A 46 -9.37 -12.68 -26.56
N GLY A 47 -9.62 -13.54 -27.54
CA GLY A 47 -8.66 -13.90 -28.58
C GLY A 47 -9.19 -13.51 -29.95
N TRP A 48 -8.33 -12.90 -30.76
CA TRP A 48 -8.67 -12.22 -32.01
C TRP A 48 -7.75 -12.71 -33.14
N LEU A 49 -8.31 -12.92 -34.31
CA LEU A 49 -7.59 -13.23 -35.55
C LEU A 49 -7.79 -12.07 -36.52
N GLY A 50 -6.78 -11.21 -36.65
CA GLY A 50 -6.99 -9.86 -37.19
C GLY A 50 -8.05 -9.12 -36.37
N GLU A 51 -9.06 -8.55 -37.03
CA GLU A 51 -10.18 -7.84 -36.38
C GLU A 51 -11.31 -8.77 -35.90
N LEU A 52 -11.21 -10.08 -36.12
CA LEU A 52 -12.28 -11.03 -35.78
C LEU A 52 -12.05 -11.67 -34.42
N GLN A 53 -12.91 -11.40 -33.44
CA GLN A 53 -12.89 -12.09 -32.17
C GLN A 53 -13.33 -13.55 -32.34
N ILE A 54 -12.45 -14.50 -32.03
CA ILE A 54 -12.70 -15.94 -32.18
C ILE A 54 -12.77 -16.69 -30.86
N HIS A 55 -12.23 -16.09 -29.79
CA HIS A 55 -12.24 -16.63 -28.44
C HIS A 55 -12.74 -15.60 -27.44
N SER A 56 -13.49 -16.07 -26.45
CA SER A 56 -13.84 -15.35 -25.22
C SER A 56 -13.37 -16.16 -24.01
N TRP A 57 -13.35 -15.54 -22.84
CA TRP A 57 -12.84 -16.16 -21.61
C TRP A 57 -13.89 -16.12 -20.51
N ASN A 58 -14.12 -17.27 -19.86
CA ASN A 58 -14.95 -17.31 -18.65
C ASN A 58 -14.08 -16.95 -17.44
N SER A 59 -14.36 -15.80 -16.81
CA SER A 59 -13.60 -15.31 -15.66
C SER A 59 -13.73 -16.17 -14.39
N SER A 60 -14.80 -16.97 -14.28
CA SER A 60 -15.05 -17.80 -13.09
C SER A 60 -14.40 -19.18 -13.19
N SER A 61 -14.41 -19.78 -14.38
CA SER A 61 -13.84 -21.11 -14.63
C SER A 61 -12.45 -21.08 -15.27
N CYS A 62 -11.99 -19.92 -15.74
CA CYS A 62 -10.73 -19.77 -16.48
C CYS A 62 -10.62 -20.66 -17.74
N THR A 63 -11.74 -20.88 -18.42
CA THR A 63 -11.83 -21.73 -19.61
C THR A 63 -12.07 -20.90 -20.87
N PHE A 64 -11.52 -21.36 -21.99
CA PHE A 64 -11.80 -20.74 -23.29
C PHE A 64 -13.24 -21.01 -23.72
N ILE A 65 -13.88 -19.96 -24.23
CA ILE A 65 -15.16 -20.03 -24.94
C ILE A 65 -14.85 -19.85 -26.43
N TYR A 66 -15.12 -20.89 -27.21
CA TYR A 66 -14.98 -20.88 -28.66
C TYR A 66 -16.21 -20.22 -29.28
N LEU A 67 -16.03 -19.09 -29.97
CA LEU A 67 -17.15 -18.35 -30.57
C LEU A 67 -17.57 -18.94 -31.92
N TYR A 68 -16.68 -19.66 -32.59
CA TYR A 68 -16.94 -20.33 -33.86
C TYR A 68 -16.50 -21.80 -33.82
N PRO A 69 -17.11 -22.68 -34.64
CA PRO A 69 -16.74 -24.10 -34.70
C PRO A 69 -15.27 -24.34 -35.07
N TRP A 70 -14.70 -23.44 -35.86
CA TRP A 70 -13.31 -23.49 -36.33
C TRP A 70 -12.32 -22.76 -35.42
N SER A 71 -12.79 -22.01 -34.40
CA SER A 71 -11.92 -21.26 -33.47
C SER A 71 -10.91 -22.17 -32.78
N ARG A 72 -11.29 -23.43 -32.53
CA ARG A 72 -10.42 -24.46 -31.96
C ARG A 72 -9.17 -24.74 -32.81
N GLY A 73 -9.23 -24.47 -34.12
CA GLY A 73 -8.13 -24.72 -35.04
C GLY A 73 -7.68 -26.17 -35.04
N HIS A 74 -6.37 -26.37 -35.21
CA HIS A 74 -5.73 -27.69 -35.30
C HIS A 74 -5.15 -28.19 -33.97
N PHE A 75 -5.50 -27.56 -32.84
CA PHE A 75 -4.95 -27.91 -31.54
C PHE A 75 -5.54 -29.21 -30.98
N SER A 76 -4.67 -30.07 -30.45
CA SER A 76 -5.06 -31.24 -29.67
C SER A 76 -5.63 -30.85 -28.31
N ASP A 77 -6.43 -31.72 -27.69
CA ASP A 77 -6.97 -31.47 -26.34
C ASP A 77 -5.85 -31.21 -25.31
N LYS A 78 -4.70 -31.88 -25.47
CA LYS A 78 -3.55 -31.71 -24.57
C LYS A 78 -2.93 -30.32 -24.70
N GLU A 79 -2.72 -29.84 -25.92
CA GLU A 79 -2.17 -28.50 -26.17
C GLU A 79 -3.09 -27.40 -25.63
N LEU A 80 -4.41 -27.58 -25.78
CA LEU A 80 -5.40 -26.65 -25.22
C LEU A 80 -5.37 -26.62 -23.69
N ILE A 81 -5.27 -27.78 -23.04
CA ILE A 81 -5.14 -27.87 -21.59
C ILE A 81 -3.83 -27.21 -21.11
N ASP A 82 -2.72 -27.44 -21.79
CA ASP A 82 -1.44 -26.83 -21.44
C ASP A 82 -1.48 -25.30 -21.63
N LEU A 83 -2.18 -24.82 -22.66
CA LEU A 83 -2.42 -23.39 -22.87
C LEU A 83 -3.32 -22.78 -21.78
N GLU A 84 -4.41 -23.44 -21.40
CA GLU A 84 -5.29 -23.00 -20.30
C GLU A 84 -4.50 -22.89 -18.98
N LYS A 85 -3.65 -23.88 -18.68
CA LYS A 85 -2.77 -23.85 -17.51
C LYS A 85 -1.78 -22.69 -17.56
N PHE A 86 -1.18 -22.42 -18.72
CA PHE A 86 -0.27 -21.30 -18.88
C PHE A 86 -0.96 -19.97 -18.55
N PHE A 87 -2.14 -19.74 -19.10
CA PHE A 87 -2.92 -18.53 -18.80
C PHE A 87 -3.34 -18.46 -17.33
N TRP A 88 -3.75 -19.59 -16.74
CA TRP A 88 -4.10 -19.65 -15.32
C TRP A 88 -2.91 -19.24 -14.42
N VAL A 89 -1.72 -19.79 -14.68
CA VAL A 89 -0.49 -19.41 -13.95
C VAL A 89 -0.15 -17.93 -14.15
N HIS A 90 -0.24 -17.43 -15.39
CA HIS A 90 0.02 -16.03 -15.69
C HIS A 90 -0.96 -15.10 -14.95
N ILE A 91 -2.25 -15.41 -14.97
CA ILE A 91 -3.30 -14.65 -14.30
C ILE A 91 -3.06 -14.58 -12.79
N ILE A 92 -2.72 -15.71 -12.15
CA ILE A 92 -2.39 -15.74 -10.72
C ILE A 92 -1.14 -14.91 -10.44
N GLY A 93 -0.09 -15.06 -11.25
CA GLY A 93 1.14 -14.28 -11.10
C GLY A 93 0.89 -12.77 -11.19
N VAL A 94 0.06 -12.32 -12.15
CA VAL A 94 -0.33 -10.91 -12.26
C VAL A 94 -1.11 -10.46 -11.02
N LYS A 95 -2.09 -11.25 -10.58
CA LYS A 95 -2.87 -10.94 -9.37
C LYS A 95 -2.00 -10.80 -8.13
N ASP A 96 -1.11 -11.75 -7.91
CA ASP A 96 -0.24 -11.76 -6.73
C ASP A 96 0.73 -10.58 -6.77
N PHE A 97 1.32 -10.30 -7.94
CA PHE A 97 2.18 -9.13 -8.14
C PHE A 97 1.45 -7.81 -7.83
N PHE A 98 0.23 -7.62 -8.36
CA PHE A 98 -0.55 -6.41 -8.11
C PHE A 98 -0.98 -6.28 -6.65
N THR A 99 -1.36 -7.39 -6.01
CA THR A 99 -1.78 -7.39 -4.61
C THR A 99 -0.61 -7.03 -3.69
N ASP A 100 0.56 -7.62 -3.92
CA ASP A 100 1.75 -7.36 -3.11
C ASP A 100 2.31 -5.95 -3.34
N HIS A 101 2.36 -5.49 -4.58
CA HIS A 101 3.05 -4.23 -4.91
C HIS A 101 2.15 -2.98 -4.82
N PHE A 102 0.89 -3.07 -5.24
CA PHE A 102 -0.01 -1.90 -5.34
C PHE A 102 -1.07 -1.86 -4.24
N MET A 103 -1.33 -2.98 -3.58
CA MET A 103 -2.33 -3.10 -2.52
C MET A 103 -1.70 -3.31 -1.13
N SER A 104 -0.37 -3.23 -1.02
CA SER A 104 0.29 -3.26 0.28
C SER A 104 -0.18 -2.09 1.14
N GLU A 105 -0.77 -2.40 2.28
CA GLU A 105 -1.14 -1.37 3.25
C GLU A 105 0.10 -0.92 4.03
N LEU A 106 0.45 0.35 3.90
CA LEU A 106 1.58 0.96 4.60
C LEU A 106 1.10 1.71 5.83
N LYS A 107 1.78 1.48 6.96
CA LYS A 107 1.42 2.04 8.25
C LYS A 107 1.86 3.50 8.36
N PRO A 108 0.98 4.41 8.81
CA PRO A 108 1.38 5.78 9.09
C PRO A 108 2.41 5.85 10.21
N GLU A 109 3.39 6.72 10.02
CA GLU A 109 4.18 7.31 11.10
C GLU A 109 3.56 8.66 11.47
N ALA A 110 3.49 8.97 12.76
CA ALA A 110 2.92 10.22 13.23
C ALA A 110 3.77 10.86 14.31
N TRP A 111 3.78 12.18 14.34
CA TRP A 111 4.50 12.98 15.34
C TRP A 111 3.79 14.30 15.58
N LEU A 112 4.07 14.91 16.74
CA LEU A 112 3.46 16.18 17.15
C LEU A 112 4.47 17.31 17.07
N SER A 113 4.02 18.48 16.64
CA SER A 113 4.80 19.72 16.69
C SER A 113 3.92 20.91 17.06
N SER A 114 4.55 22.04 17.35
CA SER A 114 3.86 23.31 17.53
C SER A 114 3.99 24.14 16.25
N GLY A 115 2.86 24.63 15.74
CA GLY A 115 2.80 25.52 14.59
C GLY A 115 2.99 27.00 14.98
N PRO A 116 2.90 27.91 13.99
CA PRO A 116 2.92 29.34 14.23
C PRO A 116 1.81 29.76 15.21
N SER A 117 2.12 30.61 16.18
CA SER A 117 1.13 31.07 17.15
C SER A 117 0.03 31.89 16.45
N PRO A 118 -1.26 31.55 16.62
CA PRO A 118 -2.37 32.29 16.01
C PRO A 118 -2.57 33.68 16.62
N GLY A 119 -2.14 33.87 17.87
CA GLY A 119 -2.29 35.11 18.62
C GLY A 119 -1.77 34.98 20.05
N PRO A 120 -1.72 36.11 20.80
CA PRO A 120 -1.24 36.11 22.19
C PRO A 120 -2.03 35.13 23.06
N GLY A 121 -1.34 34.26 23.80
CA GLY A 121 -1.97 33.28 24.68
C GLY A 121 -2.51 32.03 23.98
N HIS A 122 -2.37 31.91 22.66
CA HIS A 122 -2.80 30.76 21.86
C HIS A 122 -1.63 29.94 21.32
N LEU A 123 -1.86 28.64 21.21
CA LEU A 123 -0.93 27.65 20.72
C LEU A 123 -1.58 26.85 19.60
N LEU A 124 -0.91 26.78 18.45
CA LEU A 124 -1.32 25.91 17.36
C LEU A 124 -0.64 24.55 17.51
N LEU A 125 -1.42 23.51 17.76
CA LEU A 125 -0.93 22.13 17.78
C LEU A 125 -0.99 21.56 16.37
N VAL A 126 0.04 20.83 15.97
CA VAL A 126 0.12 20.19 14.65
C VAL A 126 0.40 18.70 14.84
N CYS A 127 -0.48 17.86 14.31
CA CYS A 127 -0.28 16.43 14.20
C CYS A 127 0.09 16.09 12.77
N HIS A 128 1.28 15.55 12.57
CA HIS A 128 1.79 15.11 11.28
C HIS A 128 1.56 13.62 11.14
N VAL A 129 1.12 13.19 9.94
CA VAL A 129 0.90 11.78 9.60
C VAL A 129 1.50 11.55 8.22
N SER A 130 2.44 10.63 8.09
CA SER A 130 3.18 10.36 6.84
C SER A 130 3.38 8.87 6.60
N GLY A 131 3.76 8.49 5.38
CA GLY A 131 4.17 7.11 5.06
C GLY A 131 3.01 6.12 4.94
N PHE A 132 1.77 6.59 4.83
CA PHE A 132 0.60 5.71 4.79
C PHE A 132 0.05 5.51 3.38
N TYR A 133 -0.50 4.31 3.17
CA TYR A 133 -1.22 3.92 1.97
C TYR A 133 -2.21 2.80 2.32
N PRO A 134 -3.47 2.82 1.86
CA PRO A 134 -4.05 3.72 0.87
C PRO A 134 -4.38 5.13 1.39
N LYS A 135 -4.84 6.03 0.51
CA LYS A 135 -5.13 7.44 0.84
C LYS A 135 -6.13 7.66 2.00
N PRO A 136 -7.22 6.87 2.17
CA PRO A 136 -8.19 7.13 3.22
C PRO A 136 -7.62 6.96 4.64
N VAL A 137 -7.45 8.07 5.35
CA VAL A 137 -7.05 8.12 6.76
C VAL A 137 -8.01 9.02 7.54
N TRP A 138 -8.22 8.74 8.83
CA TRP A 138 -8.94 9.62 9.74
C TRP A 138 -7.98 10.10 10.83
N VAL A 139 -7.95 11.41 11.06
CA VAL A 139 -7.05 12.07 12.01
C VAL A 139 -7.86 13.11 12.77
N MET A 140 -7.82 13.07 14.10
CA MET A 140 -8.58 13.97 14.96
C MET A 140 -7.80 14.29 16.23
N TRP A 141 -7.90 15.54 16.70
CA TRP A 141 -7.47 15.87 18.05
C TRP A 141 -8.55 15.46 19.05
N MET A 142 -8.11 14.89 20.16
CA MET A 142 -8.95 14.29 21.20
C MET A 142 -8.59 14.89 22.56
N ARG A 143 -9.58 15.02 23.44
CA ARG A 143 -9.39 15.20 24.89
C ARG A 143 -10.03 14.01 25.58
N GLY A 144 -9.23 13.03 26.00
CA GLY A 144 -9.76 11.71 26.36
C GLY A 144 -10.45 11.07 25.15
N GLU A 145 -11.74 10.76 25.26
CA GLU A 145 -12.57 10.22 24.17
C GLU A 145 -13.34 11.29 23.37
N GLN A 146 -13.23 12.57 23.75
CA GLN A 146 -13.98 13.64 23.10
C GLN A 146 -13.22 14.23 21.91
N GLU A 147 -13.83 14.17 20.72
CA GLU A 147 -13.32 14.80 19.50
C GLU A 147 -13.33 16.33 19.60
N GLN A 148 -12.22 16.96 19.22
CA GLN A 148 -12.09 18.42 19.20
C GLN A 148 -12.60 18.97 17.87
N GLN A 149 -13.79 19.58 17.89
CA GLN A 149 -14.44 20.18 16.72
C GLN A 149 -13.60 21.25 16.01
N GLY A 150 -12.67 21.90 16.73
CA GLY A 150 -11.73 22.86 16.15
C GLY A 150 -10.59 22.23 15.32
N THR A 151 -10.57 20.90 15.16
CA THR A 151 -9.55 20.22 14.37
C THR A 151 -9.69 20.59 12.90
N GLN A 152 -8.68 21.26 12.37
CA GLN A 152 -8.57 21.58 10.95
C GLN A 152 -7.65 20.58 10.28
N ARG A 153 -8.21 19.82 9.35
CA ARG A 153 -7.46 18.85 8.54
C ARG A 153 -6.94 19.55 7.29
N GLY A 154 -5.63 19.48 7.08
CA GLY A 154 -4.99 19.97 5.86
C GLY A 154 -5.23 19.07 4.66
N ASP A 155 -4.62 19.44 3.54
CA ASP A 155 -4.69 18.66 2.31
C ASP A 155 -3.80 17.42 2.37
N PHE A 156 -4.17 16.43 1.56
CA PHE A 156 -3.31 15.27 1.30
C PHE A 156 -2.17 15.66 0.36
N LEU A 157 -0.93 15.49 0.81
CA LEU A 157 0.26 15.73 0.02
C LEU A 157 0.89 14.39 -0.41
N PRO A 158 1.29 14.22 -1.67
CA PRO A 158 2.00 13.02 -2.11
C PRO A 158 3.47 13.07 -1.67
N ASN A 159 3.97 11.95 -1.15
CA ASN A 159 5.40 11.74 -0.92
C ASN A 159 6.07 11.16 -2.18
N ALA A 160 7.40 11.31 -2.28
CA ALA A 160 8.17 10.83 -3.43
C ALA A 160 8.19 9.29 -3.56
N ASP A 161 7.93 8.57 -2.47
CA ASP A 161 7.86 7.10 -2.39
C ASP A 161 6.47 6.54 -2.75
N GLY A 162 5.52 7.39 -3.16
CA GLY A 162 4.16 6.99 -3.50
C GLY A 162 3.19 6.91 -2.31
N THR A 163 3.65 7.20 -1.09
CA THR A 163 2.79 7.28 0.11
C THR A 163 2.16 8.66 0.26
N TRP A 164 1.29 8.81 1.25
CA TRP A 164 0.61 10.07 1.55
C TRP A 164 1.13 10.71 2.84
N TYR A 165 1.07 12.03 2.85
CA TYR A 165 1.26 12.88 4.00
C TYR A 165 0.01 13.72 4.25
N LEU A 166 -0.29 13.99 5.52
CA LEU A 166 -1.40 14.81 5.98
C LEU A 166 -1.03 15.48 7.31
N GLN A 167 -1.52 16.70 7.51
CA GLN A 167 -1.46 17.36 8.81
C GLN A 167 -2.85 17.68 9.36
N ALA A 168 -3.02 17.60 10.67
CA ALA A 168 -4.21 18.05 11.38
C ALA A 168 -3.82 19.03 12.48
N THR A 169 -4.40 20.23 12.44
CA THR A 169 -4.07 21.33 13.36
C THR A 169 -5.20 21.64 14.30
N LEU A 170 -4.88 22.10 15.51
CA LEU A 170 -5.86 22.56 16.49
C LEU A 170 -5.34 23.82 17.20
N ASP A 171 -6.11 24.90 17.14
CA ASP A 171 -5.85 26.13 17.92
C ASP A 171 -6.45 25.97 19.31
N VAL A 172 -5.63 26.15 20.35
CA VAL A 172 -6.05 26.10 21.75
C VAL A 172 -5.40 27.22 22.55
N ALA A 173 -6.06 27.64 23.63
CA ALA A 173 -5.42 28.47 24.64
C ALA A 173 -4.21 27.72 25.25
N ALA A 174 -3.09 28.40 25.47
CA ALA A 174 -1.83 27.77 25.87
C ALA A 174 -1.93 26.95 27.17
N GLY A 175 -2.80 27.35 28.11
CA GLY A 175 -3.05 26.62 29.35
C GLY A 175 -3.91 25.35 29.20
N GLU A 176 -4.56 25.18 28.05
CA GLU A 176 -5.52 24.09 27.81
C GLU A 176 -4.93 22.96 26.97
N ALA A 177 -3.66 23.05 26.55
CA ALA A 177 -3.05 22.04 25.69
C ALA A 177 -2.80 20.70 26.39
N ALA A 178 -2.73 20.69 27.72
CA ALA A 178 -2.48 19.48 28.51
C ALA A 178 -3.64 18.48 28.40
N GLY A 179 -3.29 17.19 28.26
CA GLY A 179 -4.27 16.10 28.14
C GLY A 179 -4.90 15.97 26.75
N LEU A 180 -4.47 16.78 25.77
CA LEU A 180 -4.83 16.58 24.37
C LEU A 180 -3.99 15.47 23.75
N ALA A 181 -4.59 14.74 22.80
CA ALA A 181 -3.92 13.71 22.02
C ALA A 181 -4.34 13.76 20.56
N CYS A 182 -3.45 13.42 19.64
CA CYS A 182 -3.82 13.15 18.25
C CYS A 182 -4.14 11.66 18.10
N ARG A 183 -5.31 11.34 17.55
CA ARG A 183 -5.73 9.96 17.24
C ARG A 183 -5.77 9.77 15.73
N VAL A 184 -5.13 8.72 15.24
CA VAL A 184 -5.03 8.36 13.83
C VAL A 184 -5.61 6.97 13.61
N LYS A 185 -6.55 6.86 12.67
CA LYS A 185 -7.17 5.61 12.22
C LYS A 185 -6.86 5.39 10.75
N HIS A 186 -6.38 4.20 10.43
CA HIS A 186 -6.01 3.80 9.07
C HIS A 186 -6.19 2.28 8.92
N SER A 187 -6.51 1.80 7.71
CA SER A 187 -6.80 0.37 7.48
C SER A 187 -5.61 -0.54 7.84
N SER A 188 -4.40 -0.08 7.51
CA SER A 188 -3.13 -0.77 7.79
C SER A 188 -2.84 -1.04 9.27
N LEU A 189 -3.57 -0.38 10.18
CA LEU A 189 -3.37 -0.52 11.62
C LEU A 189 -4.18 -1.67 12.21
N GLY A 190 -5.04 -2.34 11.42
CA GLY A 190 -5.80 -3.52 11.86
C GLY A 190 -6.71 -3.24 13.06
N GLY A 191 -7.32 -2.04 13.11
CA GLY A 191 -8.21 -1.61 14.20
C GLY A 191 -7.51 -1.07 15.46
N LYS A 192 -6.18 -0.96 15.46
CA LYS A 192 -5.41 -0.34 16.56
C LYS A 192 -5.09 1.11 16.25
N ASP A 193 -5.79 2.04 16.91
CA ASP A 193 -5.54 3.47 16.69
C ASP A 193 -4.14 3.88 17.17
N LEU A 194 -3.48 4.73 16.40
CA LEU A 194 -2.27 5.43 16.85
C LEU A 194 -2.71 6.65 17.65
N VAL A 195 -2.25 6.76 18.90
CA VAL A 195 -2.58 7.87 19.81
C VAL A 195 -1.30 8.51 20.32
N LEU A 196 -1.15 9.81 20.11
CA LEU A 196 0.01 10.59 20.54
C LEU A 196 -0.44 11.67 21.53
N TYR A 197 0.09 11.68 22.74
CA TYR A 197 -0.26 12.66 23.76
C TYR A 197 0.62 13.91 23.69
N TRP A 198 0.01 15.09 23.81
CA TRP A 198 0.72 16.35 23.84
C TRP A 198 1.50 16.52 25.15
N GLY A 199 2.77 16.89 25.05
CA GLY A 199 3.63 17.16 26.20
C GLY A 199 4.38 15.94 26.76
N GLU A 200 4.10 14.73 26.29
CA GLU A 200 4.96 13.56 26.55
C GLU A 200 6.25 13.66 25.73
N LYS A 201 7.21 14.43 26.25
CA LYS A 201 8.61 14.23 25.84
C LYS A 201 9.05 12.88 26.39
N GLY A 202 9.78 12.10 25.60
CA GLY A 202 10.32 10.77 25.96
C GLY A 202 11.33 10.78 27.14
N LEU A 203 10.89 11.27 28.30
CA LEU A 203 11.61 11.29 29.58
C LEU A 203 11.88 9.88 30.08
N GLY A 204 11.11 8.88 29.61
CA GLY A 204 11.39 7.47 29.85
C GLY A 204 12.76 7.06 29.33
N ALA A 205 13.10 7.38 28.07
CA ALA A 205 14.36 6.93 27.46
C ALA A 205 15.59 7.49 28.16
N LEU A 206 15.57 8.79 28.52
CA LEU A 206 16.67 9.42 29.26
C LEU A 206 16.78 8.88 30.68
N GLY A 207 15.65 8.63 31.35
CA GLY A 207 15.60 8.02 32.68
C GLY A 207 16.13 6.59 32.72
N TRP A 208 15.78 5.76 31.73
CA TRP A 208 16.29 4.39 31.60
C TRP A 208 17.80 4.36 31.33
N ILE A 209 18.31 5.26 30.48
CA ILE A 209 19.75 5.39 30.23
C ILE A 209 20.49 5.79 31.51
N LEU A 210 19.98 6.78 32.25
CA LEU A 210 20.61 7.24 33.49
C LEU A 210 20.63 6.13 34.56
N SER A 211 19.53 5.38 34.71
CA SER A 211 19.44 4.24 35.63
C SER A 211 20.41 3.11 35.25
N ALA A 212 20.52 2.78 33.96
CA ALA A 212 21.45 1.74 33.49
C ALA A 212 22.91 2.11 33.79
N VAL A 213 23.28 3.37 33.60
CA VAL A 213 24.63 3.88 33.91
C VAL A 213 24.92 3.79 35.41
N ILE A 214 23.96 4.15 36.27
CA ILE A 214 24.12 4.09 37.73
C ILE A 214 24.30 2.64 38.20
N VAL A 215 23.52 1.69 37.68
CA VAL A 215 23.64 0.27 38.03
C VAL A 215 24.98 -0.30 37.59
N ALA A 216 25.44 0.04 36.38
CA ALA A 216 26.75 -0.39 35.89
C ALA A 216 27.91 0.14 36.77
N LEU A 217 27.85 1.42 37.16
CA LEU A 217 28.84 2.01 38.07
C LEU A 217 28.83 1.35 39.45
N ALA A 218 27.66 1.02 40.01
CA ALA A 218 27.54 0.33 41.29
C ALA A 218 28.11 -1.11 41.24
N LEU A 219 27.93 -1.82 40.14
CA LEU A 219 28.52 -3.15 39.95
C LEU A 219 30.05 -3.08 39.84
N LEU A 220 30.59 -2.07 39.13
CA LEU A 220 32.04 -1.86 39.03
C LEU A 220 32.68 -1.51 40.37
N THR A 221 32.04 -0.66 41.18
CA THR A 221 32.54 -0.34 42.52
C THR A 221 32.42 -1.53 43.47
N GLY A 222 31.34 -2.31 43.39
CA GLY A 222 31.16 -3.54 44.14
C GLY A 222 32.22 -4.60 43.82
N LEU A 223 32.51 -4.82 42.53
CA LEU A 223 33.60 -5.70 42.09
C LEU A 223 34.97 -5.19 42.60
N GLY A 224 35.25 -3.90 42.45
CA GLY A 224 36.51 -3.30 42.90
C GLY A 224 36.71 -3.44 44.41
N PHE A 225 35.66 -3.25 45.20
CA PHE A 225 35.69 -3.46 46.65
C PHE A 225 35.90 -4.94 47.02
N TRP A 226 35.25 -5.86 46.29
CA TRP A 226 35.43 -7.30 46.48
C TRP A 226 36.86 -7.73 46.20
N PHE A 227 37.44 -7.31 45.07
CA PHE A 227 38.83 -7.60 44.73
C PHE A 227 39.81 -7.04 45.74
N ARG A 228 39.54 -5.84 46.29
CA ARG A 228 40.37 -5.23 47.34
C ARG A 228 40.25 -5.93 48.70
N LYS A 229 39.20 -6.73 48.94
CA LYS A 229 39.00 -7.49 50.18
C LYS A 229 39.56 -8.93 50.10
N CYS A 230 39.84 -9.43 48.89
CA CYS A 230 40.34 -10.78 48.63
C CYS A 230 41.87 -10.86 48.45
N TRP A 231 42.58 -9.73 48.54
CA TRP A 231 44.04 -9.62 48.63
C TRP A 231 44.41 -8.93 49.95
#